data_AF-A0A8T5NJZ9-F1
#
_entry.id   AF-A0A8T5NJZ9-F1
#
_cell.length_a   1.000
_cell.length_b   1.000
_cell.length_c   1.000
_cell.angle_alpha   90.00
_cell.angle_beta   90.00
_cell.angle_gamma   90.00
#
_symmetry.space_group_name_H-M   'P 1'
#
loop_
_entity.id
_entity.type
_entity.pdbx_description
1 polymer ?
#
loop_
_entity_poly.entity_id
_entity_poly.type
_entity_poly.pdbx_seq_one_letter_code
_entity_poly.pdbx_strand_id
1 'polypeptide(L)'
;LVCAVKYAEAFDKDRGKVSLLNLHFFAGYSIERVFYLALGGIAISSMAALKENAYIIMALIALFLFLFFIREGWYRGLIDRLKRPDREFIVPILEGLFLVLVVLVVFSLFYTGNLLDISGMKAAVEKALSHWYEMHRIERMGGPYFFYLARIALYELPVLVFGVLGMFYYGFCDRKKEKLLAVLLSYWVVVDIMYLIAQSYPGAGKFLPTTYVQSSILIFLPLLVLGIFGVVYIKNRFIAFLVFWALSNFFIYSYVQEKVPWLVLNPLLPLVLIAAAYLGELLPGLNLRSRKGAAVVIFLLISSSFMVHSSLLLNYENYTDPAEPMIQASQPPQKFSEVLTKISEVTSQYRNQSTEIQITDVNLETPFLWYGRHYSNIKWRVDLDAEFNAPLIVVHDSEETVTEADVMQRNLGSDYIRLDSAKMSWYWFQLSDITPEYILWRKMNRPPDEYRFVLFYKPVTK
;
A
#
# COMPACT_ATOMS: atom_id res chain seq x y z
N LEU A 1 21.77 -1.42 -13.54
CA LEU A 1 21.42 -2.72 -14.18
C LEU A 1 22.52 -3.28 -15.08
N VAL A 2 23.14 -2.47 -15.97
CA VAL A 2 24.17 -2.94 -16.92
C VAL A 2 25.40 -3.59 -16.24
N CYS A 3 25.80 -3.15 -15.05
CA CYS A 3 26.91 -3.78 -14.31
C CYS A 3 26.57 -5.17 -13.76
N ALA A 4 25.36 -5.37 -13.21
CA ALA A 4 24.95 -6.68 -12.66
C ALA A 4 24.80 -7.76 -13.74
N VAL A 5 24.42 -7.38 -14.96
CA VAL A 5 24.26 -8.30 -16.10
C VAL A 5 25.63 -8.68 -16.70
N LYS A 6 26.54 -7.73 -16.91
CA LYS A 6 27.92 -8.03 -17.36
C LYS A 6 28.71 -8.86 -16.36
N TYR A 7 28.38 -8.75 -15.08
CA TYR A 7 29.04 -9.50 -14.01
C TYR A 7 28.68 -11.00 -14.01
N ALA A 8 27.43 -11.35 -14.35
CA ALA A 8 27.00 -12.75 -14.41
C ALA A 8 27.68 -13.54 -15.56
N GLU A 9 28.11 -12.85 -16.62
CA GLU A 9 28.78 -13.46 -17.78
C GLU A 9 30.27 -13.80 -17.52
N ALA A 10 30.89 -13.24 -16.47
CA ALA A 10 32.31 -13.45 -16.17
C ALA A 10 32.61 -14.70 -15.32
N PHE A 11 31.59 -15.36 -14.76
CA PHE A 11 31.78 -16.47 -13.80
C PHE A 11 31.98 -17.86 -14.44
N ASP A 12 31.98 -17.95 -15.78
CA ASP A 12 31.97 -19.24 -16.50
C ASP A 12 33.37 -19.85 -16.78
N LYS A 13 34.43 -19.38 -16.11
CA LYS A 13 35.80 -19.86 -16.36
C LYS A 13 36.64 -20.03 -15.09
N ASP A 14 36.35 -21.06 -14.29
CA ASP A 14 37.39 -21.97 -13.79
C ASP A 14 36.81 -23.12 -12.97
N ARG A 15 36.98 -24.35 -13.45
CA ARG A 15 36.48 -25.59 -12.82
C ARG A 15 37.60 -26.27 -12.03
N GLY A 16 37.73 -25.93 -10.75
CA GLY A 16 38.64 -26.61 -9.81
C GLY A 16 37.91 -27.18 -8.59
N LYS A 17 38.30 -28.37 -8.12
CA LYS A 17 37.90 -28.92 -6.80
C LYS A 17 38.67 -28.17 -5.70
N VAL A 18 38.00 -27.67 -4.67
CA VAL A 18 38.67 -26.86 -3.62
C VAL A 18 38.20 -27.23 -2.21
N SER A 19 39.17 -27.21 -1.27
CA SER A 19 39.02 -27.39 0.18
C SER A 19 38.82 -26.05 0.89
N LEU A 20 38.03 -26.05 1.98
CA LEU A 20 37.57 -24.87 2.73
C LEU A 20 38.68 -23.96 3.30
N LEU A 21 39.93 -24.45 3.36
CA LEU A 21 41.08 -23.76 3.97
C LEU A 21 42.02 -23.05 2.97
N ASN A 22 41.77 -23.14 1.66
CA ASN A 22 42.66 -22.55 0.66
C ASN A 22 42.38 -21.04 0.48
N LEU A 23 43.36 -20.17 0.74
CA LEU A 23 43.25 -18.71 0.53
C LEU A 23 42.92 -18.34 -0.94
N HIS A 24 43.26 -19.21 -1.89
CA HIS A 24 42.90 -19.09 -3.31
C HIS A 24 41.40 -19.34 -3.60
N PHE A 25 40.59 -19.77 -2.63
CA PHE A 25 39.15 -19.99 -2.77
C PHE A 25 38.39 -18.70 -3.14
N PHE A 26 38.85 -17.56 -2.60
CA PHE A 26 38.29 -16.23 -2.88
C PHE A 26 38.96 -15.49 -4.04
N ALA A 27 39.97 -16.07 -4.69
CA ALA A 27 40.57 -15.47 -5.88
C ALA A 27 39.51 -15.35 -6.99
N GLY A 28 39.17 -14.12 -7.38
CA GLY A 28 38.10 -13.81 -8.33
C GLY A 28 36.72 -13.52 -7.73
N TYR A 29 36.58 -13.48 -6.40
CA TYR A 29 35.32 -13.10 -5.76
C TYR A 29 35.15 -11.56 -5.78
N SER A 30 34.07 -11.06 -6.37
CA SER A 30 33.89 -9.61 -6.55
C SER A 30 33.39 -8.95 -5.27
N ILE A 31 34.08 -7.88 -4.88
CA ILE A 31 33.68 -6.97 -3.81
C ILE A 31 32.27 -6.42 -4.07
N GLU A 32 31.88 -6.24 -5.33
CA GLU A 32 30.55 -5.75 -5.70
C GLU A 32 29.43 -6.69 -5.23
N ARG A 33 29.64 -8.02 -5.24
CA ARG A 33 28.63 -8.98 -4.74
C ARG A 33 28.38 -8.79 -3.25
N VAL A 34 29.46 -8.68 -2.47
CA VAL A 34 29.38 -8.45 -1.02
C VAL A 34 28.65 -7.14 -0.75
N PHE A 35 28.98 -6.08 -1.50
CA PHE A 35 28.32 -4.79 -1.38
C PHE A 35 26.82 -4.89 -1.69
N TYR A 36 26.42 -5.57 -2.77
CA TYR A 36 25.00 -5.74 -3.11
C TYR A 36 24.24 -6.60 -2.10
N LEU A 37 24.86 -7.65 -1.54
CA LEU A 37 24.25 -8.46 -0.48
C LEU A 37 24.09 -7.66 0.80
N ALA A 38 25.09 -6.86 1.18
CA ALA A 38 24.99 -5.97 2.34
C ALA A 38 23.88 -4.94 2.14
N LEU A 39 23.83 -4.29 0.96
CA LEU A 39 22.77 -3.35 0.62
C LEU A 39 21.39 -4.00 0.65
N GLY A 40 21.25 -5.22 0.12
CA GLY A 40 20.01 -5.99 0.15
C GLY A 40 19.58 -6.33 1.58
N GLY A 41 20.51 -6.77 2.43
CA GLY A 41 20.22 -7.08 3.84
C GLY A 41 19.84 -5.85 4.66
N ILE A 42 20.54 -4.73 4.43
CA ILE A 42 20.18 -3.43 5.03
C ILE A 42 18.79 -3.01 4.54
N ALA A 43 18.50 -3.10 3.24
CA ALA A 43 17.19 -2.72 2.69
C ALA A 43 16.04 -3.55 3.26
N ILE A 44 16.20 -4.88 3.38
CA ILE A 44 15.20 -5.77 3.99
C ILE A 44 14.95 -5.37 5.45
N SER A 45 16.01 -5.09 6.21
CA SER A 45 15.91 -4.71 7.63
C SER A 45 15.29 -3.33 7.82
N SER A 46 15.70 -2.36 7.00
CA SER A 46 15.12 -1.01 6.98
C SER A 46 13.65 -1.05 6.63
N MET A 47 13.25 -1.87 5.64
CA MET A 47 11.85 -2.06 5.29
C MET A 47 11.05 -2.57 6.48
N ALA A 48 11.57 -3.57 7.21
CA ALA A 48 10.93 -4.10 8.40
C ALA A 48 10.76 -3.03 9.51
N ALA A 49 11.77 -2.20 9.73
CA ALA A 49 11.70 -1.13 10.72
C ALA A 49 10.79 0.05 10.32
N LEU A 50 10.65 0.34 9.03
CA LEU A 50 9.87 1.48 8.54
C LEU A 50 8.36 1.24 8.56
N LYS A 51 7.93 0.03 8.23
CA LYS A 51 6.51 -0.24 7.97
C LYS A 51 6.11 -1.67 8.33
N GLU A 52 4.95 -1.79 8.95
CA GLU A 52 4.34 -3.05 9.36
C GLU A 52 4.10 -4.03 8.20
N ASN A 53 3.92 -3.57 6.96
CA ASN A 53 3.66 -4.42 5.80
C ASN A 53 4.91 -5.16 5.27
N ALA A 54 6.10 -4.84 5.79
CA ALA A 54 7.34 -5.45 5.38
C ALA A 54 7.38 -6.97 5.52
N TYR A 55 6.68 -7.52 6.53
CA TYR A 55 6.62 -8.97 6.75
C TYR A 55 5.96 -9.72 5.58
N ILE A 56 4.96 -9.11 4.94
CA ILE A 56 4.33 -9.64 3.73
C ILE A 56 5.35 -9.69 2.60
N ILE A 57 6.10 -8.60 2.40
CA ILE A 57 7.10 -8.49 1.35
C ILE A 57 8.25 -9.48 1.58
N MET A 58 8.71 -9.64 2.82
CA MET A 58 9.74 -10.62 3.18
C MET A 58 9.27 -12.05 2.89
N ALA A 59 8.02 -12.39 3.23
CA ALA A 59 7.43 -13.69 2.91
C ALA A 59 7.35 -13.92 1.39
N LEU A 60 6.98 -12.90 0.61
CA LEU A 60 6.96 -12.96 -0.85
C LEU A 60 8.36 -13.13 -1.45
N ILE A 61 9.37 -12.44 -0.94
CA ILE A 61 10.77 -12.61 -1.38
C ILE A 61 11.24 -14.03 -1.07
N ALA A 62 10.96 -14.55 0.13
CA ALA A 62 11.29 -15.92 0.49
C ALA A 62 10.59 -16.95 -0.42
N LEU A 63 9.30 -16.74 -0.72
CA LEU A 63 8.55 -17.58 -1.65
C LEU A 63 9.13 -17.51 -3.07
N PHE A 64 9.50 -16.33 -3.57
CA PHE A 64 10.15 -16.18 -4.85
C PHE A 64 11.47 -16.95 -4.92
N LEU A 65 12.34 -16.79 -3.91
CA LEU A 65 13.63 -17.48 -3.84
C LEU A 65 13.45 -19.00 -3.78
N PHE A 66 12.43 -19.49 -3.07
CA PHE A 66 12.08 -20.90 -3.03
C PHE A 66 11.62 -21.43 -4.41
N LEU A 67 10.73 -20.71 -5.09
CA LEU A 67 10.28 -21.08 -6.44
C LEU A 67 11.43 -21.02 -7.45
N PHE A 68 12.32 -20.04 -7.31
CA PHE A 68 13.52 -19.91 -8.12
C PHE A 68 14.50 -21.07 -7.89
N PHE A 69 14.69 -21.49 -6.63
CA PHE A 69 15.48 -22.68 -6.27
C PHE A 69 14.93 -23.95 -6.93
N ILE A 70 13.60 -24.12 -6.97
CA ILE A 70 12.94 -25.24 -7.67
C ILE A 70 13.19 -25.13 -9.18
N ARG A 71 12.95 -23.96 -9.77
CA ARG A 71 13.10 -23.68 -11.21
C ARG A 71 14.51 -24.02 -11.70
N GLU A 72 15.55 -23.58 -10.98
CA GLU A 72 16.94 -23.81 -11.37
C GLU A 72 17.43 -25.23 -11.00
N GLY A 73 16.57 -26.05 -10.36
CA GLY A 73 16.85 -27.46 -10.10
C GLY A 73 17.94 -27.70 -9.05
N TRP A 74 18.19 -26.73 -8.16
CA TRP A 74 19.27 -26.79 -7.18
C TRP A 74 19.11 -27.91 -6.14
N TYR A 75 17.90 -28.45 -6.01
CA TYR A 75 17.63 -29.65 -5.20
C TYR A 75 18.20 -30.94 -5.81
N ARG A 76 18.47 -30.98 -7.13
CA ARG A 76 18.97 -32.19 -7.80
C ARG A 76 20.43 -32.41 -7.41
N GLY A 77 20.74 -33.57 -6.83
CA GLY A 77 22.09 -33.92 -6.41
C GLY A 77 22.55 -33.20 -5.13
N LEU A 78 21.61 -32.65 -4.34
CA LEU A 78 21.93 -31.96 -3.09
C LEU A 78 22.71 -32.86 -2.12
N ILE A 79 22.34 -34.15 -2.02
CA ILE A 79 23.04 -35.14 -1.18
C ILE A 79 24.50 -35.31 -1.62
N ASP A 80 24.75 -35.37 -2.92
CA ASP A 80 26.11 -35.53 -3.45
C ASP A 80 26.96 -34.27 -3.27
N ARG A 81 26.34 -33.09 -3.46
CA ARG A 81 26.96 -31.79 -3.18
C ARG A 81 27.23 -31.57 -1.69
N LEU A 82 26.40 -32.08 -0.79
CA LEU A 82 26.70 -32.05 0.65
C LEU A 82 27.90 -32.94 1.00
N LYS A 83 28.02 -34.11 0.37
CA LYS A 83 29.15 -35.04 0.61
C LYS A 83 30.46 -34.52 0.02
N ARG A 84 30.40 -33.83 -1.13
CA ARG A 84 31.56 -33.29 -1.84
C ARG A 84 31.23 -31.87 -2.33
N PRO A 85 31.32 -30.87 -1.45
CA PRO A 85 30.91 -29.51 -1.77
C PRO A 85 31.88 -28.89 -2.79
N ASP A 86 31.32 -28.37 -3.88
CA ASP A 86 32.03 -27.61 -4.90
C ASP A 86 31.92 -26.11 -4.64
N ARG A 87 32.74 -25.32 -5.35
CA ARG A 87 32.76 -23.86 -5.20
C ARG A 87 31.40 -23.23 -5.52
N GLU A 88 30.71 -23.74 -6.53
CA GLU A 88 29.38 -23.28 -6.97
C GLU A 88 28.29 -23.53 -5.93
N PHE A 89 28.43 -24.55 -5.08
CA PHE A 89 27.51 -24.80 -3.97
C PHE A 89 27.86 -24.00 -2.71
N ILE A 90 29.14 -23.91 -2.35
CA ILE A 90 29.58 -23.23 -1.13
C ILE A 90 29.36 -21.72 -1.21
N VAL A 91 29.68 -21.09 -2.35
CA VAL A 91 29.64 -19.63 -2.49
C VAL A 91 28.22 -19.07 -2.24
N PRO A 92 27.14 -19.55 -2.89
CA PRO A 92 25.78 -19.07 -2.60
C PRO A 92 25.33 -19.31 -1.16
N ILE A 93 25.79 -20.38 -0.51
CA ILE A 93 25.48 -20.64 0.91
C ILE A 93 26.13 -19.57 1.79
N LEU A 94 27.42 -19.28 1.58
CA LEU A 94 28.12 -18.23 2.31
C LEU A 94 27.51 -16.85 2.04
N GLU A 95 27.09 -16.58 0.81
CA GLU A 95 26.35 -15.36 0.44
C GLU A 95 25.02 -15.25 1.18
N GLY A 96 24.26 -16.35 1.25
CA GLY A 96 23.01 -16.42 2.00
C GLY A 96 23.22 -16.22 3.50
N LEU A 97 24.24 -16.85 4.07
CA LEU A 97 24.60 -16.67 5.49
C LEU A 97 25.04 -15.22 5.77
N PHE A 98 25.82 -14.62 4.87
CA PHE A 98 26.21 -13.22 4.99
C PHE A 98 25.00 -12.28 4.92
N LEU A 99 24.10 -12.50 3.97
CA LEU A 99 22.85 -11.74 3.87
C LEU A 99 22.02 -11.85 5.16
N VAL A 100 21.82 -13.08 5.66
CA VAL A 100 21.08 -13.33 6.91
C VAL A 100 21.77 -12.65 8.09
N LEU A 101 23.09 -12.71 8.18
CA LEU A 101 23.85 -12.04 9.24
C LEU A 101 23.64 -10.51 9.19
N VAL A 102 23.75 -9.90 8.01
CA VAL A 102 23.50 -8.47 7.84
C VAL A 102 22.07 -8.13 8.24
N VAL A 103 21.09 -8.94 7.82
CA VAL A 103 19.69 -8.73 8.20
C VAL A 103 19.51 -8.79 9.72
N LEU A 104 20.03 -9.82 10.38
CA LEU A 104 19.88 -9.98 11.83
C LEU A 104 20.54 -8.84 12.61
N VAL A 105 21.74 -8.42 12.21
CA VAL A 105 22.47 -7.34 12.90
C VAL A 105 21.75 -6.01 12.73
N VAL A 106 21.39 -5.64 11.49
CA VAL A 106 20.74 -4.35 11.21
C VAL A 106 19.34 -4.31 11.80
N PHE A 107 18.57 -5.39 11.67
CA PHE A 107 17.25 -5.51 12.28
C PHE A 107 17.31 -5.41 13.81
N SER A 108 18.26 -6.11 14.46
CA SER A 108 18.44 -6.01 15.91
C SER A 108 18.76 -4.59 16.34
N LEU A 109 19.67 -3.91 15.64
CA LEU A 109 20.05 -2.53 15.96
C LEU A 109 18.85 -1.59 15.91
N PHE A 110 17.99 -1.71 14.89
CA PHE A 110 16.82 -0.85 14.75
C PHE A 110 15.75 -1.11 15.82
N TYR A 111 15.50 -2.37 16.20
CA TYR A 111 14.43 -2.69 17.14
C TYR A 111 14.85 -2.69 18.62
N THR A 112 16.13 -2.93 18.91
CA THR A 112 16.61 -3.20 20.28
C THR A 112 17.72 -2.25 20.72
N GLY A 113 18.35 -1.52 19.79
CA GLY A 113 19.57 -0.74 20.06
C GLY A 113 20.83 -1.58 20.26
N ASN A 114 20.73 -2.92 20.26
CA ASN A 114 21.84 -3.85 20.43
C ASN A 114 22.14 -4.62 19.15
N LEU A 115 23.39 -5.04 18.95
CA LEU A 115 23.85 -5.71 17.73
C LEU A 115 23.15 -7.05 17.47
N LEU A 116 22.88 -7.86 18.50
CA LEU A 116 22.30 -9.20 18.37
C LEU A 116 21.45 -9.58 19.61
N ASP A 117 20.42 -8.79 19.91
CA ASP A 117 19.42 -9.15 20.91
C ASP A 117 18.32 -10.03 20.28
N ILE A 118 18.56 -11.34 20.31
CA ILE A 118 17.64 -12.35 19.76
C ILE A 118 16.26 -12.29 20.45
N SER A 119 16.22 -11.97 21.74
CA SER A 119 14.98 -11.93 22.51
C SER A 119 14.10 -10.76 22.08
N GLY A 120 14.68 -9.56 21.93
CA GLY A 120 14.01 -8.38 21.44
C GLY A 120 13.55 -8.53 20.00
N MET A 121 14.39 -9.11 19.13
CA MET A 121 14.02 -9.39 17.73
C MET A 121 12.80 -10.33 17.64
N LYS A 122 12.80 -11.42 18.42
CA LYS A 122 11.68 -12.36 18.47
C LYS A 122 10.39 -11.65 18.91
N ALA A 123 10.46 -10.86 19.97
CA ALA A 123 9.31 -10.11 20.47
C ALA A 123 8.76 -9.10 19.44
N ALA A 124 9.64 -8.45 18.66
CA ALA A 124 9.24 -7.53 17.60
C ALA A 124 8.43 -8.25 16.50
N VAL A 125 8.92 -9.40 16.02
CA VAL A 125 8.24 -10.20 14.99
C VAL A 125 6.92 -10.76 15.51
N GLU A 126 6.88 -11.32 16.72
CA GLU A 126 5.66 -11.89 17.31
C GLU A 126 4.57 -10.84 17.49
N LYS A 127 4.93 -9.66 18.04
CA LYS A 127 3.98 -8.54 18.19
C LYS A 127 3.46 -8.07 16.83
N ALA A 128 4.33 -7.93 15.83
CA ALA A 128 3.91 -7.51 14.50
C ALA A 128 2.93 -8.50 13.86
N LEU A 129 3.20 -9.81 13.94
CA LEU A 129 2.30 -10.85 13.40
C LEU A 129 0.95 -10.88 14.14
N SER A 130 0.97 -10.78 15.47
CA SER A 130 -0.27 -10.73 16.27
C SER A 130 -1.11 -9.50 15.93
N HIS A 131 -0.48 -8.34 15.73
CA HIS A 131 -1.16 -7.11 15.35
C HIS A 131 -1.85 -7.25 13.99
N TRP A 132 -1.15 -7.77 12.97
CA TRP A 132 -1.73 -8.02 11.65
C TRP A 132 -2.90 -8.99 11.68
N TYR A 133 -2.81 -10.04 12.50
CA TYR A 133 -3.89 -10.99 12.66
C TYR A 133 -5.15 -10.33 13.24
N GLU A 134 -5.00 -9.52 14.30
CA GLU A 134 -6.14 -8.79 14.88
C GLU A 134 -6.70 -7.72 13.94
N MET A 135 -5.85 -6.95 13.26
CA MET A 135 -6.30 -5.95 12.28
C MET A 135 -7.05 -6.59 11.11
N HIS A 136 -6.63 -7.79 10.67
CA HIS A 136 -7.34 -8.55 9.63
C HIS A 136 -8.73 -9.00 10.08
N ARG A 137 -8.93 -9.29 11.38
CA ARG A 137 -10.24 -9.74 11.92
C ARG A 137 -11.23 -8.60 12.12
N ILE A 138 -10.74 -7.43 12.56
CA ILE A 138 -11.60 -6.29 12.89
C ILE A 138 -11.98 -5.49 11.63
N GLU A 139 -11.23 -5.66 10.54
CA GLU A 139 -11.38 -4.85 9.32
C GLU A 139 -11.35 -3.35 9.62
N ARG A 140 -10.41 -2.92 10.47
CA ARG A 140 -10.29 -1.53 10.99
C ARG A 140 -10.48 -0.47 9.90
N MET A 141 -9.92 -0.73 8.74
CA MET A 141 -10.14 0.02 7.50
C MET A 141 -10.41 -0.99 6.39
N GLY A 142 -11.59 -1.62 6.41
CA GLY A 142 -12.09 -2.55 5.39
C GLY A 142 -12.10 -1.97 3.96
N GLY A 143 -12.79 -2.63 3.03
CA GLY A 143 -13.03 -2.09 1.69
C GLY A 143 -13.19 -3.15 0.61
N PRO A 144 -13.67 -2.79 -0.59
CA PRO A 144 -13.95 -3.76 -1.64
C PRO A 144 -12.67 -4.48 -2.11
N TYR A 145 -12.82 -5.70 -2.63
CA TYR A 145 -11.69 -6.49 -3.12
C TYR A 145 -10.91 -5.80 -4.26
N PHE A 146 -11.58 -4.95 -5.04
CA PHE A 146 -10.99 -4.19 -6.15
C PHE A 146 -10.40 -2.83 -5.72
N PHE A 147 -10.30 -2.56 -4.41
CA PHE A 147 -9.86 -1.27 -3.85
C PHE A 147 -8.64 -0.70 -4.58
N TYR A 148 -7.55 -1.46 -4.66
CA TYR A 148 -6.29 -1.02 -5.29
C TYR A 148 -6.37 -0.94 -6.81
N LEU A 149 -7.10 -1.85 -7.47
CA LEU A 149 -7.28 -1.82 -8.92
C LEU A 149 -7.93 -0.51 -9.37
N ALA A 150 -8.98 -0.10 -8.67
CA ALA A 150 -9.67 1.15 -8.97
C ALA A 150 -8.74 2.36 -8.83
N ARG A 151 -7.92 2.41 -7.77
CA ARG A 151 -6.91 3.49 -7.59
C ARG A 151 -5.90 3.50 -8.73
N ILE A 152 -5.32 2.34 -9.06
CA ILE A 152 -4.32 2.25 -10.12
C ILE A 152 -4.93 2.64 -11.47
N ALA A 153 -6.17 2.21 -11.77
CA ALA A 153 -6.86 2.59 -13.00
C ALA A 153 -7.15 4.10 -13.07
N LEU A 154 -7.46 4.72 -11.93
CA LEU A 154 -7.84 6.13 -11.86
C LEU A 154 -6.64 7.08 -11.91
N TYR A 155 -5.56 6.75 -11.21
CA TYR A 155 -4.40 7.63 -11.08
C TYR A 155 -3.18 7.21 -11.92
N GLU A 156 -3.09 5.94 -12.30
CA GLU A 156 -1.89 5.35 -12.92
C GLU A 156 -2.26 4.57 -14.19
N LEU A 157 -3.27 5.04 -14.92
CA LEU A 157 -3.82 4.37 -16.11
C LEU A 157 -2.76 3.92 -17.14
N PRO A 158 -1.79 4.76 -17.58
CA PRO A 158 -0.78 4.31 -18.53
C PRO A 158 0.08 3.17 -17.95
N VAL A 159 0.45 3.26 -16.67
CA VAL A 159 1.20 2.20 -15.98
C VAL A 159 0.39 0.91 -15.94
N LEU A 160 -0.91 0.98 -15.64
CA LEU A 160 -1.80 -0.17 -15.63
C LEU A 160 -1.81 -0.87 -17.00
N VAL A 161 -2.09 -0.11 -18.06
CA VAL A 161 -2.24 -0.68 -19.41
C VAL A 161 -0.90 -1.22 -19.92
N PHE A 162 0.16 -0.41 -19.91
CA PHE A 162 1.46 -0.83 -20.45
C PHE A 162 2.16 -1.85 -19.56
N GLY A 163 1.92 -1.84 -18.25
CA GLY A 163 2.40 -2.86 -17.33
C GLY A 163 1.75 -4.21 -17.61
N VAL A 164 0.43 -4.26 -17.76
CA VAL A 164 -0.30 -5.49 -18.13
C VAL A 164 0.13 -6.00 -19.50
N LEU A 165 0.23 -5.13 -20.51
CA LEU A 165 0.72 -5.50 -21.84
C LEU A 165 2.17 -6.02 -21.78
N GLY A 166 3.04 -5.39 -21.00
CA GLY A 166 4.41 -5.84 -20.77
C GLY A 166 4.47 -7.23 -20.13
N MET A 167 3.61 -7.52 -19.15
CA MET A 167 3.51 -8.86 -18.56
C MET A 167 3.17 -9.92 -19.61
N PHE A 168 2.23 -9.63 -20.52
CA PHE A 168 1.89 -10.55 -21.61
C PHE A 168 3.04 -10.70 -22.62
N TYR A 169 3.65 -9.58 -23.02
CA TYR A 169 4.75 -9.53 -23.98
C TYR A 169 5.95 -10.39 -23.54
N TYR A 170 6.43 -10.20 -22.30
CA TYR A 170 7.55 -10.97 -21.79
C TYR A 170 7.17 -12.37 -21.31
N GLY A 171 5.92 -12.53 -20.85
CA GLY A 171 5.52 -13.67 -20.05
C GLY A 171 4.82 -14.77 -20.82
N PHE A 172 3.80 -14.42 -21.62
CA PHE A 172 2.68 -15.32 -21.94
C PHE A 172 2.37 -15.49 -23.43
N CYS A 173 3.21 -15.00 -24.35
CA CYS A 173 2.98 -15.09 -25.81
C CYS A 173 3.19 -16.48 -26.47
N ASP A 174 3.63 -17.51 -25.74
CA ASP A 174 3.82 -18.85 -26.33
C ASP A 174 2.50 -19.64 -26.35
N ARG A 175 2.24 -20.46 -27.38
CA ARG A 175 0.97 -21.18 -27.61
C ARG A 175 0.53 -22.06 -26.44
N LYS A 176 1.48 -22.59 -25.66
CA LYS A 176 1.20 -23.32 -24.41
C LYS A 176 0.71 -22.40 -23.28
N LYS A 177 1.22 -21.17 -23.25
CA LYS A 177 0.89 -20.14 -22.26
C LYS A 177 -0.42 -19.44 -22.59
N GLU A 178 -0.72 -19.25 -23.88
CA GLU A 178 -2.04 -18.77 -24.35
C GLU A 178 -3.17 -19.68 -23.87
N LYS A 179 -2.99 -21.01 -23.93
CA LYS A 179 -3.97 -21.97 -23.38
C LYS A 179 -4.16 -21.80 -21.88
N LEU A 180 -3.07 -21.63 -21.13
CA LEU A 180 -3.14 -21.38 -19.70
C LEU A 180 -3.91 -20.09 -19.40
N LEU A 181 -3.62 -19.01 -20.12
CA LEU A 181 -4.35 -17.75 -20.01
C LEU A 181 -5.84 -17.94 -20.33
N ALA A 182 -6.17 -18.66 -21.40
CA ALA A 182 -7.55 -18.96 -21.77
C ALA A 182 -8.30 -19.73 -20.66
N VAL A 183 -7.64 -20.70 -20.01
CA VAL A 183 -8.20 -21.43 -18.86
C VAL A 183 -8.43 -20.53 -17.66
N LEU A 184 -7.53 -19.57 -17.40
CA LEU A 184 -7.67 -18.66 -16.28
C LEU A 184 -8.73 -17.58 -16.54
N LEU A 185 -8.85 -17.11 -17.79
CA LEU A 185 -9.93 -16.22 -18.20
C LEU A 185 -11.29 -16.93 -18.18
N SER A 186 -11.36 -18.20 -18.60
CA SER A 186 -12.60 -18.97 -18.48
C SER A 186 -12.97 -19.21 -17.02
N TYR A 187 -11.99 -19.35 -16.12
CA TYR A 187 -12.24 -19.38 -14.68
C TYR A 187 -12.88 -18.08 -14.18
N TRP A 188 -12.42 -16.90 -14.61
CA TRP A 188 -13.08 -15.62 -14.26
C TRP A 188 -14.53 -15.56 -14.76
N VAL A 189 -14.78 -15.98 -16.01
CA VAL A 189 -16.15 -16.05 -16.55
C VAL A 189 -17.04 -16.97 -15.69
N VAL A 190 -16.53 -18.12 -15.26
CA VAL A 190 -17.27 -19.03 -14.38
C VAL A 190 -17.54 -18.39 -13.02
N VAL A 191 -16.56 -17.75 -12.39
CA VAL A 191 -16.73 -17.05 -11.11
C VAL A 191 -17.75 -15.93 -11.22
N ASP A 192 -17.72 -15.15 -12.30
CA ASP A 192 -18.68 -14.07 -12.54
C ASP A 192 -20.11 -14.62 -12.70
N ILE A 193 -20.28 -15.71 -13.47
CA ILE A 193 -21.57 -16.40 -13.58
C ILE A 193 -22.05 -16.87 -12.20
N MET A 194 -21.16 -17.40 -11.35
CA MET A 194 -21.51 -17.82 -10.00
C MET A 194 -21.98 -16.65 -9.13
N TYR A 195 -21.35 -15.47 -9.23
CA TYR A 195 -21.82 -14.27 -8.54
C TYR A 195 -23.20 -13.82 -9.05
N LEU A 196 -23.41 -13.83 -10.36
CA LEU A 196 -24.70 -13.48 -10.96
C LEU A 196 -25.82 -14.42 -10.48
N ILE A 197 -25.55 -15.73 -10.41
CA ILE A 197 -26.49 -16.72 -9.88
C ILE A 197 -26.75 -16.49 -8.40
N ALA A 198 -25.70 -16.25 -7.59
CA ALA A 198 -25.85 -16.03 -6.15
C ALA A 198 -26.71 -14.79 -5.84
N GLN A 199 -26.56 -13.71 -6.62
CA GLN A 199 -27.36 -12.50 -6.47
C GLN A 199 -28.79 -12.65 -6.99
N SER A 200 -28.99 -13.39 -8.09
CA SER A 200 -30.30 -13.53 -8.73
C SER A 200 -31.18 -14.62 -8.10
N TYR A 201 -30.56 -15.68 -7.57
CA TYR A 201 -31.24 -16.86 -7.03
C TYR A 201 -30.65 -17.27 -5.66
N PRO A 202 -31.08 -16.63 -4.56
CA PRO A 202 -30.51 -16.88 -3.22
C PRO A 202 -30.56 -18.35 -2.77
N GLY A 203 -31.56 -19.12 -3.22
CA GLY A 203 -31.68 -20.55 -2.92
C GLY A 203 -30.58 -21.41 -3.56
N ALA A 204 -30.19 -21.09 -4.79
CA ALA A 204 -29.09 -21.76 -5.49
C ALA A 204 -27.72 -21.23 -5.04
N GLY A 205 -27.63 -19.94 -4.70
CA GLY A 205 -26.42 -19.29 -4.21
C GLY A 205 -25.83 -19.95 -2.95
N LYS A 206 -26.66 -20.52 -2.09
CA LYS A 206 -26.22 -21.26 -0.88
C LYS A 206 -25.28 -22.44 -1.15
N PHE A 207 -25.18 -22.95 -2.39
CA PHE A 207 -24.24 -24.04 -2.70
C PHE A 207 -22.99 -23.56 -3.44
N LEU A 208 -22.89 -22.26 -3.73
CA LEU A 208 -21.78 -21.70 -4.47
C LEU A 208 -20.66 -21.23 -3.52
N PRO A 209 -19.38 -21.53 -3.84
CA PRO A 209 -18.23 -21.01 -3.13
C PRO A 209 -18.23 -19.48 -2.93
N THR A 210 -18.86 -18.73 -3.84
CA THR A 210 -19.01 -17.26 -3.77
C THR A 210 -19.76 -16.76 -2.54
N THR A 211 -20.47 -17.65 -1.84
CA THR A 211 -21.23 -17.34 -0.61
C THR A 211 -20.42 -17.52 0.67
N TYR A 212 -19.38 -18.37 0.66
CA TYR A 212 -18.62 -18.74 1.87
C TYR A 212 -17.15 -18.35 1.82
N VAL A 213 -16.60 -18.18 0.61
CA VAL A 213 -15.21 -17.81 0.39
C VAL A 213 -15.16 -16.33 0.08
N GLN A 214 -14.22 -15.62 0.71
CA GLN A 214 -14.00 -14.21 0.47
C GLN A 214 -13.75 -13.93 -1.02
N SER A 215 -14.42 -12.91 -1.56
CA SER A 215 -14.41 -12.60 -2.99
C SER A 215 -13.03 -12.33 -3.57
N SER A 216 -12.16 -11.71 -2.78
CA SER A 216 -10.76 -11.45 -3.13
C SER A 216 -10.00 -12.72 -3.48
N ILE A 217 -10.21 -13.81 -2.73
CA ILE A 217 -9.56 -15.10 -2.98
C ILE A 217 -10.09 -15.67 -4.29
N LEU A 218 -11.41 -15.79 -4.45
CA LEU A 218 -11.99 -16.41 -5.63
C LEU A 218 -11.62 -15.68 -6.92
N ILE A 219 -11.69 -14.34 -6.92
CA ILE A 219 -11.47 -13.55 -8.12
C ILE A 219 -9.97 -13.48 -8.46
N PHE A 220 -9.09 -13.26 -7.48
CA PHE A 220 -7.68 -13.00 -7.76
C PHE A 220 -6.73 -14.19 -7.60
N LEU A 221 -7.19 -15.36 -7.16
CA LEU A 221 -6.38 -16.58 -7.11
C LEU A 221 -5.68 -16.88 -8.45
N PRO A 222 -6.31 -16.73 -9.63
CA PRO A 222 -5.64 -16.87 -10.93
C PRO A 222 -4.41 -15.98 -11.11
N LEU A 223 -4.39 -14.78 -10.51
CA LEU A 223 -3.24 -13.87 -10.60
C LEU A 223 -2.06 -14.42 -9.81
N LEU A 224 -2.29 -14.95 -8.60
CA LEU A 224 -1.24 -15.61 -7.83
C LEU A 224 -0.69 -16.82 -8.58
N VAL A 225 -1.58 -17.64 -9.15
CA VAL A 225 -1.21 -18.79 -9.99
C VAL A 225 -0.35 -18.33 -11.17
N LEU A 226 -0.78 -17.30 -11.91
CA LEU A 226 0.01 -16.70 -13.00
C LEU A 226 1.38 -16.21 -12.53
N GLY A 227 1.47 -15.60 -11.35
CA GLY A 227 2.73 -15.17 -10.75
C GLY A 227 3.68 -16.34 -10.51
N ILE A 228 3.21 -17.41 -9.88
CA ILE A 228 3.98 -18.63 -9.61
C ILE A 228 4.42 -19.32 -10.91
N PHE A 229 3.50 -19.48 -11.86
CA PHE A 229 3.81 -20.00 -13.20
C PHE A 229 4.81 -19.10 -13.93
N GLY A 230 4.69 -17.77 -13.78
CA GLY A 230 5.63 -16.79 -14.32
C GLY A 230 7.07 -17.06 -13.86
N VAL A 231 7.27 -17.39 -12.58
CA VAL A 231 8.60 -17.74 -12.06
C VAL A 231 9.22 -18.92 -12.83
N VAL A 232 8.43 -19.93 -13.19
CA VAL A 232 8.94 -21.14 -13.86
C VAL A 232 9.21 -20.91 -15.35
N TYR A 233 8.34 -20.17 -16.05
CA TYR A 233 8.31 -20.15 -17.52
C TYR A 233 8.83 -18.87 -18.17
N ILE A 234 9.02 -17.79 -17.41
CA ILE A 234 9.58 -16.54 -17.95
C ILE A 234 11.10 -16.68 -18.05
N LYS A 235 11.64 -16.53 -19.26
CA LYS A 235 13.07 -16.73 -19.51
C LYS A 235 13.94 -15.75 -18.72
N ASN A 236 13.63 -14.46 -18.81
CA ASN A 236 14.36 -13.41 -18.10
C ASN A 236 14.04 -13.48 -16.59
N ARG A 237 15.07 -13.75 -15.77
CA ARG A 237 14.96 -13.92 -14.31
C ARG A 237 14.44 -12.66 -13.62
N PHE A 238 14.85 -11.48 -14.09
CA PHE A 238 14.41 -10.20 -13.53
C PHE A 238 12.94 -9.93 -13.85
N ILE A 239 12.50 -10.18 -15.08
CA ILE A 239 11.08 -10.04 -15.43
C ILE A 239 10.22 -11.08 -14.69
N ALA A 240 10.72 -12.31 -14.52
CA ALA A 240 10.04 -13.34 -13.74
C ALA A 240 9.80 -12.87 -12.29
N PHE A 241 10.80 -12.24 -11.68
CA PHE A 241 10.67 -11.59 -10.37
C PHE A 241 9.63 -10.48 -10.38
N LEU A 242 9.70 -9.53 -11.34
CA LEU A 242 8.75 -8.41 -11.39
C LEU A 242 7.30 -8.87 -11.59
N VAL A 243 7.06 -9.86 -12.46
CA VAL A 243 5.71 -10.41 -12.70
C VAL A 243 5.18 -11.11 -11.46
N PHE A 244 5.99 -11.95 -10.82
CA PHE A 244 5.63 -12.57 -9.55
C PHE A 244 5.35 -11.52 -8.47
N TRP A 245 6.20 -10.50 -8.38
CA TRP A 245 6.12 -9.44 -7.39
C TRP A 245 4.83 -8.62 -7.58
N ALA A 246 4.50 -8.22 -8.81
CA ALA A 246 3.26 -7.50 -9.13
C ALA A 246 2.01 -8.33 -8.81
N LEU A 247 1.91 -9.54 -9.37
CA LEU A 247 0.70 -10.35 -9.27
C LEU A 247 0.45 -10.86 -7.84
N SER A 248 1.51 -11.25 -7.12
CA SER A 248 1.37 -11.73 -5.74
C SER A 248 1.02 -10.59 -4.78
N ASN A 249 1.59 -9.40 -4.94
CA ASN A 249 1.19 -8.24 -4.12
C ASN A 249 -0.25 -7.84 -4.42
N PHE A 250 -0.64 -7.82 -5.68
CA PHE A 250 -2.01 -7.49 -6.04
C PHE A 250 -3.00 -8.47 -5.41
N PHE A 251 -2.72 -9.78 -5.47
CA PHE A 251 -3.52 -10.79 -4.77
C PHE A 251 -3.56 -10.57 -3.25
N ILE A 252 -2.40 -10.44 -2.60
CA ILE A 252 -2.33 -10.33 -1.14
C ILE A 252 -3.02 -9.05 -0.65
N TYR A 253 -2.78 -7.90 -1.26
CA TYR A 253 -3.42 -6.66 -0.82
C TYR A 253 -4.90 -6.62 -1.19
N SER A 254 -5.35 -7.30 -2.24
CA SER A 254 -6.78 -7.53 -2.45
C SER A 254 -7.40 -8.45 -1.38
N TYR A 255 -6.64 -9.36 -0.78
CA TYR A 255 -7.07 -10.24 0.31
C TYR A 255 -7.05 -9.59 1.70
N VAL A 256 -5.95 -8.91 2.06
CA VAL A 256 -5.75 -8.27 3.36
C VAL A 256 -6.84 -7.24 3.61
N GLN A 257 -7.52 -7.32 4.75
CA GLN A 257 -8.69 -6.48 5.02
C GLN A 257 -8.36 -5.02 5.32
N GLU A 258 -7.12 -4.71 5.69
CA GLU A 258 -6.68 -3.33 5.83
C GLU A 258 -6.43 -2.68 4.45
N LYS A 259 -7.40 -1.87 4.00
CA LYS A 259 -7.38 -1.13 2.73
C LYS A 259 -7.06 0.34 2.98
N VAL A 260 -5.82 0.69 2.70
CA VAL A 260 -5.33 2.07 2.87
C VAL A 260 -4.60 2.50 1.59
N PRO A 261 -4.77 3.75 1.09
CA PRO A 261 -4.27 4.15 -0.22
C PRO A 261 -2.77 3.95 -0.41
N TRP A 262 -1.94 4.21 0.61
CA TRP A 262 -0.48 4.07 0.49
C TRP A 262 0.00 2.64 0.22
N LEU A 263 -0.80 1.60 0.51
CA LEU A 263 -0.44 0.23 0.18
C LEU A 263 -0.51 -0.05 -1.33
N VAL A 264 -1.11 0.84 -2.14
CA VAL A 264 -1.12 0.75 -3.60
C VAL A 264 0.28 0.70 -4.20
N LEU A 265 1.28 1.28 -3.52
CA LEU A 265 2.67 1.31 -3.96
C LEU A 265 3.27 -0.09 -4.12
N ASN A 266 2.81 -1.07 -3.34
CA ASN A 266 3.34 -2.42 -3.36
C ASN A 266 3.07 -3.18 -4.67
N PRO A 267 1.83 -3.23 -5.19
CA PRO A 267 1.58 -3.75 -6.53
C PRO A 267 1.98 -2.75 -7.64
N LEU A 268 1.96 -1.44 -7.39
CA LEU A 268 2.26 -0.43 -8.42
C LEU A 268 3.73 -0.41 -8.83
N LEU A 269 4.66 -0.46 -7.87
CA LEU A 269 6.10 -0.34 -8.16
C LEU A 269 6.62 -1.40 -9.16
N PRO A 270 6.40 -2.72 -8.99
CA PRO A 270 6.80 -3.69 -10.00
C PRO A 270 6.10 -3.46 -11.35
N LEU A 271 4.85 -2.99 -11.33
CA LEU A 271 4.09 -2.70 -12.54
C LEU A 271 4.69 -1.52 -13.32
N VAL A 272 5.12 -0.46 -12.64
CA VAL A 272 5.86 0.67 -13.22
C VAL A 272 7.13 0.19 -13.92
N LEU A 273 7.90 -0.70 -13.28
CA LEU A 273 9.13 -1.22 -13.87
C LEU A 273 8.87 -2.07 -15.12
N ILE A 274 7.81 -2.88 -15.12
CA ILE A 274 7.39 -3.66 -16.30
C ILE A 274 6.91 -2.74 -17.41
N ALA A 275 6.08 -1.74 -17.08
CA ALA A 275 5.57 -0.76 -18.04
C ALA A 275 6.72 0.02 -18.69
N ALA A 276 7.70 0.47 -17.89
CA ALA A 276 8.87 1.20 -18.37
C ALA A 276 9.75 0.35 -19.29
N ALA A 277 10.01 -0.91 -18.91
CA ALA A 277 10.77 -1.85 -19.74
C ALA A 277 10.06 -2.07 -21.09
N TYR A 278 8.76 -2.35 -21.05
CA TYR A 278 7.96 -2.59 -22.25
C TYR A 278 7.86 -1.36 -23.15
N LEU A 279 7.59 -0.17 -22.59
CA LEU A 279 7.57 1.08 -23.36
C LEU A 279 8.94 1.41 -23.96
N GLY A 280 10.04 1.13 -23.23
CA GLY A 280 11.40 1.33 -23.72
C GLY A 280 11.74 0.48 -24.94
N GLU A 281 11.16 -0.71 -25.06
CA GLU A 281 11.29 -1.58 -26.25
C GLU A 281 10.25 -1.25 -27.34
N LEU A 282 9.03 -0.89 -26.95
CA LEU A 282 7.93 -0.61 -27.86
C LEU A 282 8.17 0.69 -28.66
N LEU A 283 8.45 1.80 -27.97
CA LEU A 283 8.49 3.14 -28.57
C LEU A 283 9.50 3.28 -29.73
N PRO A 284 10.75 2.77 -29.64
CA PRO A 284 11.71 2.86 -30.74
C PRO A 284 11.28 2.09 -32.00
N GLY A 285 10.45 1.05 -31.84
CA GLY A 285 9.95 0.23 -32.94
C GLY A 285 8.66 0.75 -33.58
N LEU A 286 8.05 1.83 -33.06
CA LEU A 286 6.77 2.32 -33.56
C LEU A 286 6.92 3.13 -34.85
N ASN A 287 6.23 2.70 -35.91
CA ASN A 287 6.05 3.49 -37.11
C ASN A 287 4.83 4.43 -36.96
N LEU A 288 5.09 5.73 -36.74
CA LEU A 288 4.06 6.76 -36.57
C LEU A 288 3.15 6.94 -37.80
N ARG A 289 3.59 6.55 -39.00
CA ARG A 289 2.77 6.60 -40.22
C ARG A 289 1.76 5.46 -40.29
N SER A 290 1.95 4.40 -39.50
CA SER A 290 0.99 3.30 -39.40
C SER A 290 -0.16 3.68 -38.48
N ARG A 291 -1.38 3.28 -38.84
CA ARG A 291 -2.57 3.44 -37.99
C ARG A 291 -2.35 2.89 -36.57
N LYS A 292 -1.65 1.75 -36.46
CA LYS A 292 -1.34 1.12 -35.16
C LYS A 292 -0.38 1.98 -34.33
N GLY A 293 0.69 2.48 -34.95
CA GLY A 293 1.67 3.33 -34.27
C GLY A 293 1.07 4.66 -33.82
N ALA A 294 0.29 5.30 -34.69
CA ALA A 294 -0.46 6.50 -34.34
C ALA A 294 -1.44 6.26 -33.18
N ALA A 295 -2.21 5.16 -33.21
CA ALA A 295 -3.15 4.83 -32.14
C ALA A 295 -2.46 4.61 -30.78
N VAL A 296 -1.32 3.92 -30.75
CA VAL A 296 -0.54 3.70 -29.51
C VAL A 296 -0.05 5.04 -28.94
N VAL A 297 0.46 5.94 -29.78
CA VAL A 297 0.94 7.25 -29.33
C VAL A 297 -0.20 8.14 -28.86
N ILE A 298 -1.31 8.18 -29.59
CA ILE A 298 -2.52 8.92 -29.18
C ILE A 298 -3.01 8.41 -27.82
N PHE A 299 -3.11 7.09 -27.65
CA PHE A 299 -3.51 6.50 -26.38
C PHE A 299 -2.55 6.85 -25.25
N LEU A 300 -1.23 6.75 -25.49
CA LEU A 300 -0.21 7.10 -24.50
C LEU A 300 -0.31 8.58 -24.09
N LEU A 301 -0.51 9.48 -25.05
CA LEU A 301 -0.68 10.91 -24.77
C LEU A 301 -1.96 11.18 -23.98
N ILE A 302 -3.09 10.63 -24.38
CA ILE A 302 -4.38 10.81 -23.69
C ILE A 302 -4.31 10.26 -22.26
N SER A 303 -3.85 9.02 -22.09
CA SER A 303 -3.75 8.38 -20.78
C SER A 303 -2.74 9.07 -19.85
N SER A 304 -1.60 9.53 -20.38
CA SER A 304 -0.63 10.31 -19.60
C SER A 304 -1.17 11.69 -19.23
N SER A 305 -1.92 12.33 -20.13
CA SER A 305 -2.57 13.61 -19.84
C SER A 305 -3.64 13.47 -18.76
N PHE A 306 -4.42 12.38 -18.79
CA PHE A 306 -5.39 12.05 -17.76
C PHE A 306 -4.73 11.78 -16.40
N MET A 307 -3.60 11.06 -16.39
CA MET A 307 -2.79 10.83 -15.19
C MET A 307 -2.29 12.15 -14.59
N VAL A 308 -1.70 13.04 -15.42
CA VAL A 308 -1.22 14.36 -14.98
C VAL A 308 -2.38 15.21 -14.46
N HIS A 309 -3.50 15.23 -15.18
CA HIS A 309 -4.71 15.95 -14.76
C HIS A 309 -5.23 15.45 -13.40
N SER A 310 -5.38 14.13 -13.23
CA SER A 310 -5.83 13.52 -11.97
C SER A 310 -4.86 13.81 -10.83
N SER A 311 -3.56 13.83 -11.10
CA SER A 311 -2.53 14.15 -10.11
C SER A 311 -2.60 15.63 -9.69
N LEU A 312 -2.79 16.54 -10.64
CA LEU A 312 -2.94 17.97 -10.34
C LEU A 312 -4.21 18.25 -9.52
N LEU A 313 -5.35 17.65 -9.90
CA LEU A 313 -6.60 17.76 -9.15
C LEU A 313 -6.41 17.28 -7.71
N LEU A 314 -5.92 16.06 -7.53
CA LEU A 314 -5.72 15.47 -6.20
C LEU A 314 -4.81 16.31 -5.31
N ASN A 315 -3.69 16.82 -5.83
CA ASN A 315 -2.67 17.46 -5.01
C ASN A 315 -2.93 18.96 -4.76
N TYR A 316 -3.65 19.65 -5.64
CA TYR A 316 -3.75 21.12 -5.59
C TYR A 316 -5.19 21.64 -5.46
N GLU A 317 -6.18 20.96 -6.03
CA GLU A 317 -7.57 21.44 -6.01
C GLU A 317 -8.40 20.68 -4.97
N ASN A 318 -8.39 19.36 -5.08
CA ASN A 318 -9.22 18.43 -4.33
C ASN A 318 -8.48 17.81 -3.14
N TYR A 319 -7.42 18.43 -2.64
CA TYR A 319 -6.51 17.86 -1.63
C TYR A 319 -7.14 17.60 -0.24
N THR A 320 -8.38 18.05 -0.02
CA THR A 320 -9.23 17.70 1.13
C THR A 320 -10.59 17.15 0.71
N ASP A 321 -10.83 16.93 -0.58
CA ASP A 321 -12.11 16.45 -1.08
C ASP A 321 -12.20 14.92 -0.95
N PRO A 322 -13.08 14.39 -0.09
CA PRO A 322 -13.25 12.94 0.07
C PRO A 322 -13.71 12.23 -1.20
N ALA A 323 -14.18 12.95 -2.23
CA ALA A 323 -14.40 12.35 -3.54
C ALA A 323 -13.13 11.82 -4.21
N GLU A 324 -11.94 12.17 -3.73
CA GLU A 324 -10.68 11.58 -4.20
C GLU A 324 -10.36 10.26 -3.45
N PRO A 325 -10.29 9.10 -4.11
CA PRO A 325 -9.99 7.81 -3.45
C PRO A 325 -8.64 7.67 -2.75
N MET A 326 -7.72 8.60 -3.01
CA MET A 326 -6.41 8.68 -2.35
C MET A 326 -6.46 9.42 -1.02
N ILE A 327 -7.51 10.22 -0.80
CA ILE A 327 -7.72 10.94 0.44
C ILE A 327 -8.26 9.97 1.48
N GLN A 328 -7.52 9.87 2.58
CA GLN A 328 -7.86 9.04 3.72
C GLN A 328 -7.90 9.90 4.99
N ALA A 329 -8.62 9.44 6.02
CA ALA A 329 -8.89 10.21 7.23
C ALA A 329 -7.62 10.83 7.83
N SER A 330 -7.77 12.03 8.40
CA SER A 330 -6.78 12.89 9.09
C SER A 330 -6.32 14.15 8.33
N GLN A 331 -6.67 14.30 7.05
CA GLN A 331 -6.53 15.63 6.42
C GLN A 331 -7.64 16.54 6.96
N PRO A 332 -7.30 17.69 7.58
CA PRO A 332 -8.31 18.61 8.06
C PRO A 332 -9.09 19.12 6.84
N PRO A 333 -10.41 18.89 6.76
CA PRO A 333 -11.21 19.52 5.72
C PRO A 333 -11.10 21.04 5.86
N GLN A 334 -11.47 21.79 4.83
CA GLN A 334 -11.46 23.25 4.87
C GLN A 334 -12.18 23.80 6.12
N LYS A 335 -13.30 23.19 6.51
CA LYS A 335 -14.04 23.48 7.77
C LYS A 335 -13.20 23.37 9.04
N PHE A 336 -12.26 22.43 9.11
CA PHE A 336 -11.36 22.29 10.26
C PHE A 336 -10.29 23.39 10.26
N SER A 337 -9.78 23.79 9.09
CA SER A 337 -8.86 24.93 8.97
C SER A 337 -9.52 26.25 9.41
N GLU A 338 -10.81 26.43 9.14
CA GLU A 338 -11.59 27.57 9.61
C GLU A 338 -11.68 27.59 11.15
N VAL A 339 -11.89 26.44 11.78
CA VAL A 339 -11.83 26.31 13.25
C VAL A 339 -10.45 26.70 13.79
N LEU A 340 -9.36 26.20 13.20
CA LEU A 340 -8.01 26.56 13.63
C LEU A 340 -7.73 28.07 13.50
N THR A 341 -8.20 28.66 12.40
CA THR A 341 -8.09 30.11 12.17
C THR A 341 -8.88 30.88 13.21
N LYS A 342 -10.11 30.45 13.50
CA LYS A 342 -10.97 31.07 14.51
C LYS A 342 -10.39 30.95 15.92
N ILE A 343 -9.82 29.80 16.28
CA ILE A 343 -9.09 29.61 17.54
C ILE A 343 -7.93 30.60 17.64
N SER A 344 -7.10 30.71 16.60
CA SER A 344 -5.99 31.67 16.58
C SER A 344 -6.46 33.12 16.71
N GLU A 345 -7.57 33.48 16.05
CA GLU A 345 -8.16 34.81 16.11
C GLU A 345 -8.66 35.12 17.53
N VAL A 346 -9.47 34.24 18.11
CA VAL A 346 -10.04 34.45 19.45
C VAL A 346 -8.95 34.45 20.50
N THR A 347 -8.01 33.50 20.48
CA THR A 347 -6.91 33.46 21.46
C THR A 347 -6.06 34.74 21.45
N SER A 348 -5.89 35.38 20.29
CA SER A 348 -5.19 36.67 20.19
C SER A 348 -5.87 37.82 20.95
N GLN A 349 -7.18 37.71 21.18
CA GLN A 349 -7.98 38.69 21.92
C GLN A 349 -7.96 38.44 23.44
N TYR A 350 -7.52 37.25 23.88
CA TYR A 350 -7.42 36.86 25.30
C TYR A 350 -5.96 36.81 25.76
N ARG A 351 -5.41 35.61 25.99
CA ARG A 351 -4.06 35.39 26.54
C ARG A 351 -3.14 34.66 25.55
N ASN A 352 -3.41 34.79 24.26
CA ASN A 352 -2.71 34.08 23.18
C ASN A 352 -2.65 32.57 23.51
N GLN A 353 -1.44 31.99 23.52
CA GLN A 353 -1.19 30.58 23.81
C GLN A 353 -1.61 30.12 25.21
N SER A 354 -1.82 31.02 26.16
CA SER A 354 -2.30 30.69 27.52
C SER A 354 -3.82 30.80 27.68
N THR A 355 -4.55 31.05 26.58
CA THR A 355 -6.02 31.06 26.58
C THR A 355 -6.54 29.66 26.89
N GLU A 356 -7.56 29.57 27.75
CA GLU A 356 -8.17 28.29 28.10
C GLU A 356 -9.00 27.74 26.93
N ILE A 357 -8.80 26.46 26.62
CA ILE A 357 -9.57 25.73 25.61
C ILE A 357 -10.11 24.46 26.28
N GLN A 358 -11.42 24.28 26.29
CA GLN A 358 -12.06 23.08 26.82
C GLN A 358 -12.47 22.17 25.67
N ILE A 359 -12.04 20.90 25.69
CA ILE A 359 -12.37 19.91 24.67
C ILE A 359 -13.08 18.76 25.37
N THR A 360 -14.35 18.53 25.01
CA THR A 360 -15.16 17.47 25.63
C THR A 360 -14.95 16.12 24.96
N ASP A 361 -14.61 16.12 23.66
CA ASP A 361 -14.60 14.91 22.84
C ASP A 361 -13.23 14.23 22.75
N VAL A 362 -13.18 12.96 23.16
CA VAL A 362 -12.01 12.09 23.09
C VAL A 362 -11.54 11.87 21.65
N ASN A 363 -12.46 11.79 20.68
CA ASN A 363 -12.11 11.55 19.28
C ASN A 363 -11.40 12.76 18.65
N LEU A 364 -11.51 13.95 19.23
CA LEU A 364 -10.82 15.16 18.77
C LEU A 364 -9.44 15.35 19.43
N GLU A 365 -9.10 14.55 20.44
CA GLU A 365 -7.85 14.66 21.18
C GLU A 365 -6.63 14.59 20.25
N THR A 366 -6.53 13.55 19.40
CA THR A 366 -5.38 13.37 18.50
C THR A 366 -5.15 14.55 17.53
N PRO A 367 -6.17 15.05 16.78
CA PRO A 367 -6.00 16.26 15.98
C PRO A 367 -5.55 17.47 16.79
N PHE A 368 -6.18 17.74 17.93
CA PHE A 368 -5.87 18.91 18.75
C PHE A 368 -4.55 18.79 19.51
N LEU A 369 -4.04 17.59 19.79
CA LEU A 369 -2.68 17.41 20.31
C LEU A 369 -1.63 17.95 19.34
N TRP A 370 -1.86 17.79 18.03
CA TRP A 370 -0.96 18.31 17.00
C TRP A 370 -1.17 19.80 16.73
N TYR A 371 -2.40 20.19 16.40
CA TYR A 371 -2.70 21.57 16.00
C TYR A 371 -2.74 22.53 17.20
N GLY A 372 -3.08 22.02 18.38
CA GLY A 372 -3.12 22.74 19.63
C GLY A 372 -1.82 22.68 20.44
N ARG A 373 -0.73 22.08 19.92
CA ARG A 373 0.55 21.85 20.65
C ARG A 373 1.20 23.09 21.27
N HIS A 374 0.83 24.28 20.79
CA HIS A 374 1.36 25.55 21.28
C HIS A 374 0.50 26.19 22.38
N TYR A 375 -0.71 25.68 22.63
CA TYR A 375 -1.57 26.20 23.69
C TYR A 375 -1.31 25.43 24.99
N SER A 376 -0.95 26.15 26.04
CA SER A 376 -0.52 25.57 27.31
C SER A 376 -1.66 25.22 28.27
N ASN A 377 -2.88 25.73 28.00
CA ASN A 377 -4.04 25.56 28.88
C ASN A 377 -5.22 24.88 28.15
N ILE A 378 -4.98 23.69 27.61
CA ILE A 378 -6.06 22.84 27.07
C ILE A 378 -6.55 21.89 28.17
N LYS A 379 -7.86 21.90 28.43
CA LYS A 379 -8.55 20.92 29.27
C LYS A 379 -9.13 19.83 28.38
N TRP A 380 -8.65 18.61 28.57
CA TRP A 380 -9.04 17.44 27.78
C TRP A 380 -10.14 16.65 28.49
N ARG A 381 -11.05 16.06 27.70
CA ARG A 381 -12.09 15.13 28.17
C ARG A 381 -12.95 15.76 29.27
N VAL A 382 -13.34 17.01 29.04
CA VAL A 382 -14.22 17.75 29.97
C VAL A 382 -15.62 17.14 29.91
N ASP A 383 -16.14 16.69 31.06
CA ASP A 383 -17.50 16.15 31.15
C ASP A 383 -18.55 17.21 30.79
N LEU A 384 -19.65 16.79 30.15
CA LEU A 384 -20.73 17.69 29.73
C LEU A 384 -21.49 18.35 30.90
N ASP A 385 -21.34 17.82 32.11
CA ASP A 385 -21.90 18.38 33.35
C ASP A 385 -20.95 19.37 34.05
N ALA A 386 -19.75 19.60 33.51
CA ALA A 386 -18.77 20.52 34.09
C ALA A 386 -19.13 21.99 33.83
N GLU A 387 -18.41 22.90 34.51
CA GLU A 387 -18.56 24.35 34.27
C GLU A 387 -17.87 24.77 32.97
N PHE A 388 -18.67 25.23 32.00
CA PHE A 388 -18.20 25.76 30.72
C PHE A 388 -18.13 27.29 30.74
N ASN A 389 -16.94 27.83 31.01
CA ASN A 389 -16.66 29.27 31.06
C ASN A 389 -15.40 29.68 30.27
N ALA A 390 -14.74 28.72 29.61
CA ALA A 390 -13.55 28.99 28.81
C ALA A 390 -13.88 29.86 27.59
N PRO A 391 -12.94 30.69 27.11
CA PRO A 391 -13.12 31.47 25.88
C PRO A 391 -13.40 30.62 24.63
N LEU A 392 -12.92 29.38 24.62
CA LEU A 392 -13.04 28.42 23.53
C LEU A 392 -13.48 27.06 24.09
N ILE A 393 -14.55 26.50 23.55
CA ILE A 393 -15.10 25.21 23.93
C ILE A 393 -15.36 24.41 22.66
N VAL A 394 -14.86 23.17 22.61
CA VAL A 394 -15.03 22.25 21.48
C VAL A 394 -15.87 21.06 21.94
N VAL A 395 -17.01 20.85 21.27
CA VAL A 395 -17.99 19.82 21.62
C VAL A 395 -18.31 18.94 20.41
N HIS A 396 -18.53 17.66 20.64
CA HIS A 396 -19.00 16.76 19.58
C HIS A 396 -20.42 17.13 19.13
N ASP A 397 -20.71 16.96 17.84
CA ASP A 397 -22.04 17.16 17.26
C ASP A 397 -22.56 15.82 16.76
N SER A 398 -23.43 15.19 17.55
CA SER A 398 -24.00 13.87 17.24
C SER A 398 -25.05 13.93 16.12
N GLU A 399 -25.44 12.78 15.59
CA GLU A 399 -26.51 12.67 14.57
C GLU A 399 -27.93 12.61 15.16
N GLU A 400 -28.08 12.90 16.45
CA GLU A 400 -29.38 12.83 17.12
C GLU A 400 -30.26 14.06 16.83
N THR A 401 -31.57 13.93 17.07
CA THR A 401 -32.57 14.99 16.79
C THR A 401 -32.38 16.23 17.67
N VAL A 402 -31.66 16.09 18.79
CA VAL A 402 -31.13 17.16 19.62
C VAL A 402 -29.68 16.78 19.93
N THR A 403 -28.71 17.54 19.44
CA THR A 403 -27.30 17.17 19.60
C THR A 403 -26.73 17.70 20.92
N GLU A 404 -25.61 17.12 21.38
CA GLU A 404 -24.87 17.63 22.55
C GLU A 404 -24.49 19.11 22.38
N ALA A 405 -24.14 19.51 21.15
CA ALA A 405 -23.88 20.89 20.80
C ALA A 405 -25.13 21.79 20.91
N ASP A 406 -26.32 21.29 20.58
CA ASP A 406 -27.57 22.05 20.76
C ASP A 406 -27.88 22.29 22.24
N VAL A 407 -27.66 21.28 23.09
CA VAL A 407 -27.80 21.42 24.55
C VAL A 407 -26.78 22.43 25.08
N MET A 408 -25.53 22.33 24.63
CA MET A 408 -24.47 23.25 25.01
C MET A 408 -24.79 24.70 24.63
N GLN A 409 -25.28 24.94 23.42
CA GLN A 409 -25.66 26.29 22.97
C GLN A 409 -26.77 26.90 23.84
N ARG A 410 -27.72 26.09 24.31
CA ARG A 410 -28.78 26.55 25.23
C ARG A 410 -28.22 26.94 26.59
N ASN A 411 -27.24 26.18 27.09
CA ASN A 411 -26.61 26.42 28.39
C ASN A 411 -25.66 27.62 28.38
N LEU A 412 -24.87 27.78 27.30
CA LEU A 412 -23.92 28.89 27.13
C LEU A 412 -24.60 30.24 26.83
N GLY A 413 -25.84 30.22 26.34
CA GLY A 413 -26.61 31.42 26.02
C GLY A 413 -26.02 32.21 24.85
N SER A 414 -26.34 33.51 24.79
CA SER A 414 -25.93 34.42 23.70
C SER A 414 -24.48 34.91 23.79
N ASP A 415 -23.78 34.59 24.88
CA ASP A 415 -22.39 35.01 25.11
C ASP A 415 -21.40 34.28 24.18
N TYR A 416 -21.80 33.14 23.64
CA TYR A 416 -20.98 32.29 22.79
C TYR A 416 -21.54 32.21 21.38
N ILE A 417 -20.65 32.29 20.40
CA ILE A 417 -20.96 32.10 18.99
C ILE A 417 -20.61 30.66 18.61
N ARG A 418 -21.55 30.00 17.91
CA ARG A 418 -21.41 28.66 17.35
C ARG A 418 -20.72 28.71 15.98
N LEU A 419 -19.68 27.90 15.82
CA LEU A 419 -19.06 27.58 14.54
C LEU A 419 -19.12 26.06 14.35
N ASP A 420 -20.03 25.62 13.48
CA ASP A 420 -20.13 24.22 13.08
C ASP A 420 -18.94 23.80 12.23
N SER A 421 -18.41 22.63 12.50
CA SER A 421 -17.28 22.07 11.78
C SER A 421 -17.38 20.55 11.72
N ALA A 422 -16.43 19.97 11.00
CA ALA A 422 -16.27 18.54 10.94
C ALA A 422 -14.81 18.21 10.72
N LYS A 423 -14.40 17.02 11.18
CA LYS A 423 -13.22 16.35 10.63
C LYS A 423 -13.71 15.23 9.72
N MET A 424 -12.94 14.92 8.70
CA MET A 424 -13.30 13.88 7.74
C MET A 424 -13.33 12.51 8.43
N SER A 425 -14.42 11.76 8.24
CA SER A 425 -14.48 10.33 8.59
C SER A 425 -13.90 9.49 7.46
N TRP A 426 -13.68 8.19 7.72
CA TRP A 426 -13.22 7.28 6.67
C TRP A 426 -14.23 7.24 5.52
N TYR A 427 -13.81 7.68 4.33
CA TYR A 427 -14.69 7.67 3.17
C TYR A 427 -14.75 6.29 2.51
N TRP A 428 -15.97 5.77 2.39
CA TRP A 428 -16.28 4.46 1.82
C TRP A 428 -16.86 4.59 0.42
N PHE A 429 -16.06 4.19 -0.57
CA PHE A 429 -16.44 4.23 -1.98
C PHE A 429 -17.57 3.22 -2.28
N GLN A 430 -18.72 3.70 -2.77
CA GLN A 430 -19.80 2.83 -3.22
C GLN A 430 -19.75 2.65 -4.73
N LEU A 431 -20.19 1.49 -5.22
CA LEU A 431 -20.27 1.22 -6.67
C LEU A 431 -21.19 2.24 -7.39
N SER A 432 -22.21 2.74 -6.71
CA SER A 432 -23.10 3.80 -7.20
C SER A 432 -22.41 5.15 -7.42
N ASP A 433 -21.26 5.38 -6.78
CA ASP A 433 -20.50 6.63 -6.92
C ASP A 433 -19.69 6.65 -8.23
N ILE A 434 -19.54 5.52 -8.94
CA ILE A 434 -18.82 5.44 -10.23
C ILE A 434 -19.69 5.99 -11.36
N THR A 435 -19.64 7.31 -11.59
CA THR A 435 -20.22 7.95 -12.78
C THR A 435 -19.14 8.51 -13.70
N PRO A 436 -19.44 8.83 -14.97
CA PRO A 436 -18.53 9.58 -15.81
C PRO A 436 -18.11 10.91 -15.17
N GLU A 437 -19.02 11.57 -14.43
CA GLU A 437 -18.67 12.81 -13.74
C GLU A 437 -17.67 12.60 -12.61
N TYR A 438 -17.79 11.49 -11.90
CA TYR A 438 -16.85 11.10 -10.86
C TYR A 438 -15.47 10.76 -11.44
N ILE A 439 -15.42 9.96 -12.52
CA ILE A 439 -14.15 9.53 -13.13
C ILE A 439 -13.37 10.72 -13.71
N LEU A 440 -14.07 11.69 -14.31
CA LEU A 440 -13.42 12.82 -14.97
C LEU A 440 -13.19 14.02 -14.04
N TRP A 441 -14.11 14.30 -13.12
CA TRP A 441 -14.10 15.52 -12.31
C TRP A 441 -14.28 15.29 -10.81
N ARG A 442 -14.28 14.03 -10.35
CA ARG A 442 -14.47 13.67 -8.93
C ARG A 442 -15.75 14.25 -8.34
N LYS A 443 -16.78 14.46 -9.16
CA LYS A 443 -18.06 14.94 -8.68
C LYS A 443 -18.86 13.79 -8.12
N MET A 444 -19.22 13.90 -6.85
CA MET A 444 -20.09 12.97 -6.17
C MET A 444 -21.47 13.58 -5.94
N ASN A 445 -22.50 12.74 -6.04
CA ASN A 445 -23.89 13.13 -5.76
C ASN A 445 -24.26 12.95 -4.28
N ARG A 446 -23.41 12.27 -3.50
CA ARG A 446 -23.60 11.97 -2.08
C ARG A 446 -22.62 12.80 -1.25
N PRO A 447 -23.06 13.45 -0.16
CA PRO A 447 -22.13 14.11 0.77
C PRO A 447 -21.26 13.07 1.49
N PRO A 448 -20.00 13.40 1.80
CA PRO A 448 -19.11 12.51 2.52
C PRO A 448 -19.53 12.33 3.97
N ASP A 449 -19.19 11.17 4.54
CA ASP A 449 -19.34 10.93 5.97
C ASP A 449 -18.38 11.85 6.74
N GLU A 450 -18.92 12.66 7.64
CA GLU A 450 -18.20 13.68 8.40
C GLU A 450 -18.34 13.41 9.90
N TYR A 451 -17.25 13.48 10.64
CA TYR A 451 -17.30 13.49 12.10
C TYR A 451 -17.49 14.93 12.57
N ARG A 452 -18.73 15.28 12.91
CA ARG A 452 -19.12 16.66 13.20
C ARG A 452 -18.74 17.08 14.62
N PHE A 453 -18.38 18.34 14.76
CA PHE A 453 -18.09 18.96 16.03
C PHE A 453 -18.30 20.48 15.94
N VAL A 454 -18.49 21.13 17.07
CA VAL A 454 -18.74 22.57 17.15
C VAL A 454 -17.66 23.25 17.97
N LEU A 455 -17.18 24.39 17.46
CA LEU A 455 -16.44 25.36 18.25
C LEU A 455 -17.39 26.43 18.76
N PHE A 456 -17.56 26.50 20.07
CA PHE A 456 -18.13 27.67 20.73
C PHE A 456 -17.01 28.62 21.12
N TYR A 457 -17.16 29.90 20.79
CA TYR A 457 -16.19 30.91 21.14
C TYR A 457 -16.86 32.17 21.68
N LYS A 458 -16.24 32.76 22.71
CA LYS A 458 -16.69 34.01 23.32
C LYS A 458 -15.97 35.19 22.69
N PRO A 459 -16.61 36.03 21.86
CA PRO A 459 -15.96 37.21 21.30
C PRO A 459 -15.62 38.20 22.41
N VAL A 460 -14.46 38.85 22.33
CA VAL A 460 -14.18 40.01 23.19
C VAL A 460 -14.90 41.20 22.56
N THR A 461 -16.06 41.57 23.11
CA THR A 461 -16.71 42.84 22.78
C THR A 461 -15.73 43.97 23.10
N LYS A 462 -15.33 44.73 22.07
CA LYS A 462 -14.58 45.98 22.23
C LYS A 462 -15.45 47.07 22.84
#